data_AF-A0A4S3PYU7-F1
#
_entry.id   AF-A0A4S3PYU7-F1
#
_cell.length_a   1.000
_cell.length_b   1.000
_cell.length_c   1.000
_cell.angle_alpha   90.00
_cell.angle_beta   90.00
_cell.angle_gamma   90.00
#
_symmetry.space_group_name_H-M   'P 1'
#
loop_
_entity.id
_entity.type
_entity.pdbx_description
1 polymer ?
#
loop_
_entity_poly.entity_id
_entity_poly.type
_entity_poly.pdbx_seq_one_letter_code
_entity_poly.pdbx_strand_id
1 'polypeptide(L)' 'MLAILIVSIIIVLVVLFLAVSTTSKAYQYKHTVDDLEENPHLNHYENEENSDGK' A
#
# COMPACT_ATOMS: atom_id res chain seq x y z
N MET A 1 3.74 -28.93 33.50
CA MET A 1 4.68 -28.89 32.36
C MET A 1 3.94 -28.90 31.02
N LEU A 2 3.22 -29.97 30.65
CA LEU A 2 2.50 -30.06 29.35
C LEU A 2 1.45 -28.96 29.12
N ALA A 3 0.68 -28.59 30.15
CA ALA A 3 -0.27 -27.48 30.03
C ALA A 3 0.40 -26.14 29.68
N ILE A 4 1.57 -25.88 30.26
CA ILE A 4 2.37 -24.66 29.98
C ILE A 4 2.87 -24.70 28.53
N LEU A 5 3.31 -25.87 28.06
CA LEU A 5 3.74 -26.06 26.67
C LEU A 5 2.60 -25.79 25.68
N ILE A 6 1.40 -26.31 25.94
CA ILE A 6 0.22 -26.09 25.10
C ILE A 6 -0.17 -24.61 25.08
N VAL A 7 -0.22 -23.96 26.24
CA VAL A 7 -0.56 -22.53 26.35
C VAL A 7 0.47 -21.67 25.62
N SER A 8 1.76 -21.99 25.74
CA SER A 8 2.83 -21.27 25.03
C SER A 8 2.66 -21.36 23.52
N ILE A 9 2.32 -22.52 22.98
CA ILE A 9 2.10 -22.71 21.54
C ILE A 9 0.89 -21.88 21.08
N ILE A 10 -0.20 -21.90 21.84
CA ILE A 10 -1.41 -21.12 21.52
C ILE A 10 -1.09 -19.62 21.46
N ILE A 11 -0.35 -19.09 22.44
CA ILE A 11 0.02 -17.67 22.47
C ILE A 11 0.84 -17.31 21.22
N VAL A 12 1.83 -18.13 20.85
CA VAL A 12 2.64 -17.89 19.64
C VAL A 12 1.77 -17.85 18.39
N LEU A 13 0.84 -18.79 18.24
CA LEU A 13 -0.08 -18.82 17.09
C LEU A 13 -0.98 -17.59 17.03
N VAL A 14 -1.51 -17.13 18.16
CA VAL A 14 -2.34 -15.92 18.24
C VAL A 14 -1.53 -14.69 17.84
N VAL A 15 -0.30 -14.54 18.36
CA VAL A 15 0.60 -13.43 18.02
C VAL A 15 0.95 -13.45 16.52
N LEU A 16 1.26 -14.63 15.97
CA LEU A 16 1.55 -14.79 14.53
C LEU A 16 0.36 -14.38 13.67
N PHE A 17 -0.84 -14.84 14.03
CA PHE A 17 -2.06 -14.52 13.30
C PHE A 17 -2.36 -13.01 13.31
N LEU A 18 -2.22 -12.37 14.46
CA LEU A 18 -2.36 -10.92 14.61
C LEU A 18 -1.31 -10.16 13.79
N ALA A 19 -0.06 -10.60 13.81
CA ALA A 19 1.04 -9.97 13.08
C ALA A 19 0.82 -10.04 11.56
N VAL A 20 0.46 -11.22 11.03
CA VAL A 20 0.17 -11.39 9.60
C VAL A 20 -1.07 -10.60 9.20
N SER A 21 -2.13 -10.63 10.01
CA SER A 21 -3.37 -9.89 9.72
C SER A 21 -3.14 -8.38 9.66
N THR A 22 -2.35 -7.84 10.60
CA THR A 22 -2.04 -6.40 10.67
C THR A 22 -1.14 -6.00 9.50
N THR A 23 -0.09 -6.77 9.25
CA THR A 23 0.86 -6.53 8.17
C THR A 23 0.18 -6.64 6.79
N SER A 24 -0.70 -7.63 6.60
CA SER A 24 -1.47 -7.78 5.36
C SER A 24 -2.34 -6.57 5.06
N LYS A 25 -2.98 -5.97 6.09
CA LYS A 25 -3.75 -4.73 5.94
C LYS A 25 -2.87 -3.51 5.64
N ALA A 26 -1.69 -3.43 6.25
CA ALA A 26 -0.74 -2.35 5.99
C ALA A 26 -0.18 -2.41 4.56
N TYR A 27 0.10 -3.62 4.03
CA TYR A 27 0.50 -3.76 2.62
C TYR A 27 -0.66 -3.53 1.65
N GLN A 28 -1.89 -3.86 2.04
CA GLN A 28 -3.09 -3.51 1.25
C GLN A 28 -3.44 -2.04 1.31
N TYR A 29 -2.82 -1.25 2.20
CA TYR A 29 -2.90 0.19 2.14
C TYR A 29 -2.16 0.64 0.88
N LYS A 30 -2.91 0.73 -0.22
CA LYS A 30 -2.46 1.36 -1.45
C LYS A 30 -1.89 2.71 -1.03
N HIS A 31 -0.61 2.94 -1.31
CA HIS A 31 -0.15 4.29 -1.54
C HIS A 31 -1.08 4.83 -2.61
N THR A 32 -1.95 5.76 -2.26
CA THR A 32 -2.71 6.56 -3.20
C THR A 32 -1.63 7.24 -4.05
N VAL A 33 -1.29 6.61 -5.17
CA VAL A 33 -0.52 7.26 -6.21
C VAL A 33 -1.50 8.31 -6.70
N ASP A 34 -1.23 9.57 -6.38
CA ASP A 34 -2.09 10.68 -6.77
C ASP A 34 -2.42 10.54 -8.25
N ASP A 35 -3.72 10.55 -8.57
CA ASP A 35 -4.18 10.37 -9.94
C ASP A 35 -3.59 11.49 -10.80
N LEU A 36 -2.86 11.12 -11.87
CA LEU A 36 -2.19 12.09 -12.76
C LEU A 36 -3.18 13.02 -13.48
N GLU A 37 -4.47 12.70 -13.48
CA GLU A 37 -5.54 13.48 -14.11
C GLU A 37 -5.79 14.84 -13.42
N GLU A 38 -5.43 14.99 -12.14
CA GLU A 38 -5.57 16.24 -11.40
C GLU A 38 -4.25 17.02 -11.29
N ASN A 39 -3.26 16.73 -12.14
CA ASN A 39 -1.99 17.44 -12.12
C ASN A 39 -2.08 18.74 -12.97
N PRO A 40 -2.12 19.94 -12.33
CA PRO A 40 -2.23 21.22 -13.04
C PRO A 40 -1.02 21.51 -13.96
N HIS A 41 0.06 20.73 -13.86
CA HIS A 41 1.24 20.85 -14.71
C HIS A 41 1.17 20.03 -16.02
N LEU A 42 0.20 19.13 -16.22
CA LEU A 42 0.09 18.35 -17.46
C LEU A 42 -0.56 19.12 -18.62
N ASN A 43 -1.44 20.09 -18.34
CA ASN A 43 -2.17 20.85 -19.36
C ASN A 43 -1.30 21.83 -20.19
N HIS A 44 0.00 21.92 -19.91
CA HIS A 44 0.89 22.87 -20.58
C HIS A 44 1.70 22.25 -21.73
N TYR A 45 1.81 20.91 -21.82
CA TYR A 45 2.72 20.28 -22.78
C TYR A 45 2.11 19.98 -24.17
N GLU A 46 0.79 19.94 -24.33
CA GLU A 46 0.17 19.62 -25.64
C GLU A 46 -0.10 20.84 -26.54
N ASN A 47 0.08 22.07 -26.05
CA ASN A 47 -0.28 23.28 -26.81
C ASN A 47 0.92 24.05 -27.39
N GLU A 48 2.18 23.65 -27.13
CA GLU A 48 3.36 24.35 -27.65
C GLU A 48 4.05 23.65 -28.84
N GLU A 49 3.69 22.41 -29.19
CA GLU A 49 4.33 21.67 -30.29
C GLU A 49 3.64 21.85 -31.67
N ASN A 50 2.57 22.65 -31.77
CA ASN A 50 1.80 22.82 -33.02
C ASN A 50 1.72 24.28 -33.53
N SER A 51 2.77 25.08 -33.33
CA SER A 51 2.78 26.48 -33.84
C SER A 51 4.09 26.96 -34.49
N ASP A 52 5.08 26.09 -34.72
CA ASP A 52 6.31 26.48 -35.44
C ASP A 52 6.50 25.67 -36.73
N GLY A 53 5.49 25.73 -37.61
CA GLY A 53 5.52 24.99 -38.87
C GLY A 53 4.40 25.32 -39.83
N LYS A 54 4.16 26.61 -40.12
CA LYS A 54 3.48 27.08 -41.35
C LYS A 54 3.92 28.47 -41.73
#